data_AF-A9JS53-F1
#
_entry.id   AF-A9JS53-F1
#
_cell.length_a   1.000
_cell.length_b   1.000
_cell.length_c   1.000
_cell.angle_alpha   90.00
_cell.angle_beta   90.00
_cell.angle_gamma   90.00
#
_symmetry.space_group_name_H-M   'P 1'
#
loop_
_entity.id
_entity.type
_entity.pdbx_description
1 polymer ?
#
loop_
_entity_poly.entity_id
_entity_poly.type
_entity_poly.pdbx_seq_one_letter_code
_entity_poly.pdbx_strand_id
1 'polypeptide(L)'
;MSCRERKLQRQDSCSRAQGPPHTNGPCCTDASPALEKFSCGQRGPRAKDLSTFPFQLLPVDCQLHIFSFLSEVEKCTAALVCSGWSRLMRTPRLWRVADFMRLGAFISGMDGVVVSVREFERWKEWVHQYAYHLMSRGASLFTLRASFDLGDQRNKWADFLLNFLESVHCGELRELELNWTLTHLEPLDFYPPGSMAQICLAKTDQFNSFQTLFERLTCTSPKLSRMKLPFDWSDHSVALLTHFQHLTSLELNYFWVFKGVQAETMQQLTRSLPNLKTLILQVLVPVKDLGVSYPLESKSLEMLDVSQSRGLVFSHLDLPSLRELRVKKTIRGIILNRRTRVALQTRWSCLYDLLKVGTPKLQLFNSHRLLPCWQTQPYLELSEVLLQSCYCIQHTDTWLL
;
A
#
# COMPACT_ATOMS: atom_id res chain seq x y z
N MET A 1 -44.14 6.96 7.16
CA MET A 1 -44.86 7.48 5.97
C MET A 1 -44.47 6.66 4.76
N SER A 2 -45.32 6.58 3.73
CA SER A 2 -45.25 5.55 2.68
C SER A 2 -44.60 6.00 1.37
N CYS A 3 -43.77 5.13 0.77
CA CYS A 3 -43.40 5.12 -0.65
C CYS A 3 -43.16 3.65 -1.06
N ARG A 4 -44.21 2.93 -1.49
CA ARG A 4 -44.58 2.70 -2.91
C ARG A 4 -43.61 1.81 -3.69
N GLU A 5 -43.79 0.51 -3.50
CA GLU A 5 -43.38 -0.54 -4.45
C GLU A 5 -44.10 -0.36 -5.80
N ARG A 6 -43.44 -0.73 -6.91
CA ARG A 6 -44.10 -0.94 -8.21
C ARG A 6 -43.95 -2.40 -8.65
N LYS A 7 -45.08 -3.10 -8.68
CA LYS A 7 -45.21 -4.40 -9.37
C LYS A 7 -45.24 -4.17 -10.89
N LEU A 8 -44.58 -5.05 -11.64
CA LEU A 8 -44.87 -5.29 -13.05
C LEU A 8 -45.21 -6.77 -13.22
N GLN A 9 -46.35 -7.04 -13.86
CA GLN A 9 -46.85 -8.40 -14.09
C GLN A 9 -46.37 -8.98 -15.42
N ARG A 10 -46.40 -10.32 -15.47
CA ARG A 10 -46.01 -11.16 -16.60
C ARG A 10 -46.74 -10.84 -17.90
N GLN A 11 -46.13 -11.28 -19.00
CA GLN A 11 -46.89 -11.92 -20.08
C GLN A 11 -46.22 -13.24 -20.46
N ASP A 12 -46.96 -14.34 -20.30
CA ASP A 12 -46.55 -15.68 -20.72
C ASP A 12 -46.83 -15.87 -22.23
N SER A 13 -45.95 -16.57 -22.94
CA SER A 13 -46.34 -17.28 -24.18
C SER A 13 -45.53 -18.57 -24.32
N CYS A 14 -46.23 -19.66 -24.65
CA CYS A 14 -45.71 -21.02 -24.59
C CYS A 14 -46.14 -21.77 -25.84
N SER A 15 -45.18 -22.41 -26.54
CA SER A 15 -45.44 -23.26 -27.70
C SER A 15 -44.47 -24.44 -27.73
N ARG A 16 -44.99 -25.64 -27.45
CA ARG A 16 -44.32 -26.93 -27.72
C ARG A 16 -44.65 -27.38 -29.15
N ALA A 17 -43.72 -28.08 -29.80
CA ALA A 17 -44.02 -29.03 -30.88
C ALA A 17 -43.03 -30.21 -30.83
N GLN A 18 -43.44 -31.38 -31.33
CA GLN A 18 -42.77 -32.68 -31.17
C GLN A 18 -42.18 -33.19 -32.51
N GLY A 19 -41.23 -34.13 -32.46
CA GLY A 19 -40.81 -34.98 -33.61
C GLY A 19 -41.49 -36.37 -33.58
N PRO A 20 -40.88 -37.48 -34.06
CA PRO A 20 -39.60 -37.67 -34.77
C PRO A 20 -39.81 -38.03 -36.29
N PRO A 21 -39.76 -39.28 -36.86
CA PRO A 21 -39.46 -40.65 -36.36
C PRO A 21 -38.06 -41.19 -36.78
N HIS A 22 -37.97 -42.40 -37.37
CA HIS A 22 -36.75 -43.19 -37.67
C HIS A 22 -36.88 -44.00 -38.99
N THR A 23 -35.76 -44.55 -39.51
CA THR A 23 -35.69 -45.89 -40.16
C THR A 23 -34.30 -46.53 -40.01
N ASN A 24 -34.20 -47.86 -40.20
CA ASN A 24 -33.06 -48.73 -39.84
C ASN A 24 -32.07 -49.03 -40.99
N GLY A 25 -30.93 -49.67 -40.68
CA GLY A 25 -29.85 -50.11 -41.61
C GLY A 25 -30.20 -51.37 -42.45
N PRO A 26 -29.28 -52.35 -42.72
CA PRO A 26 -27.94 -52.58 -42.13
C PRO A 26 -26.85 -53.05 -43.16
N CYS A 27 -25.83 -53.75 -42.64
CA CYS A 27 -25.02 -54.84 -43.23
C CYS A 27 -23.51 -54.62 -43.50
N CYS A 28 -22.73 -55.60 -43.03
CA CYS A 28 -21.30 -55.78 -43.27
C CYS A 28 -21.07 -56.75 -44.45
N THR A 29 -19.91 -56.68 -45.09
CA THR A 29 -19.28 -57.84 -45.72
C THR A 29 -17.77 -57.66 -45.86
N ASP A 30 -17.02 -58.71 -45.53
CA ASP A 30 -15.58 -58.82 -45.79
C ASP A 30 -15.28 -58.99 -47.28
N ALA A 31 -14.11 -58.52 -47.73
CA ALA A 31 -13.15 -59.30 -48.52
C ALA A 31 -11.92 -58.47 -48.91
N SER A 32 -10.72 -58.94 -48.55
CA SER A 32 -9.49 -58.64 -49.30
C SER A 32 -9.44 -59.51 -50.56
N PRO A 33 -8.69 -59.08 -51.60
CA PRO A 33 -7.42 -59.78 -51.81
C PRO A 33 -6.25 -58.86 -52.13
N ALA A 34 -5.04 -59.39 -51.95
CA ALA A 34 -3.78 -58.69 -52.15
C ALA A 34 -3.40 -58.54 -53.63
N LEU A 35 -2.55 -57.55 -53.93
CA LEU A 35 -1.57 -57.64 -55.02
C LEU A 35 -0.31 -56.80 -54.71
N GLU A 36 0.82 -57.48 -54.91
CA GLU A 36 2.16 -56.98 -55.27
C GLU A 36 3.09 -56.21 -54.30
N LYS A 37 4.34 -56.70 -54.35
CA LYS A 37 5.56 -56.15 -53.73
C LYS A 37 6.27 -55.22 -54.74
N PHE A 38 7.47 -54.76 -54.36
CA PHE A 38 8.39 -53.89 -55.09
C PHE A 38 8.04 -52.38 -55.00
N SER A 39 8.99 -51.47 -54.75
CA SER A 39 10.45 -51.63 -54.54
C SER A 39 11.01 -50.52 -53.64
N CYS A 40 12.31 -50.63 -53.32
CA CYS A 40 13.03 -49.70 -52.46
C CYS A 40 13.06 -48.27 -53.04
N GLY A 41 12.65 -47.29 -52.24
CA GLY A 41 12.86 -45.87 -52.50
C GLY A 41 13.21 -45.17 -51.19
N GLN A 42 14.50 -44.90 -50.96
CA GLN A 42 14.97 -44.19 -49.77
C GLN A 42 14.30 -42.81 -49.67
N ARG A 43 13.35 -42.67 -48.74
CA ARG A 43 12.98 -41.35 -48.22
C ARG A 43 13.90 -41.06 -47.05
N GLY A 44 14.97 -40.30 -47.31
CA GLY A 44 15.83 -39.76 -46.27
C GLY A 44 15.02 -38.92 -45.26
N PRO A 45 15.61 -38.58 -44.10
CA PRO A 45 14.91 -37.81 -43.09
C PRO A 45 14.44 -36.49 -43.71
N ARG A 46 13.12 -36.28 -43.77
CA ARG A 46 12.57 -34.96 -44.06
C ARG A 46 12.95 -34.07 -42.87
N ALA A 47 14.06 -33.35 -43.02
CA ALA A 47 14.42 -32.25 -42.14
C ALA A 47 13.23 -31.26 -42.16
N LYS A 48 12.40 -31.34 -41.13
CA LYS A 48 11.45 -30.28 -40.84
C LYS A 48 12.24 -29.18 -40.16
N ASP A 49 12.68 -28.21 -40.96
CA ASP A 49 13.07 -26.91 -40.44
C ASP A 49 11.89 -26.33 -39.64
N LEU A 50 12.03 -26.42 -38.32
CA LEU A 50 11.34 -25.56 -37.39
C LEU A 50 12.44 -24.73 -36.75
N SER A 51 12.50 -23.46 -37.17
CA SER A 51 13.49 -22.46 -36.77
C SER A 51 13.29 -21.95 -35.33
N THR A 52 12.88 -22.85 -34.43
CA THR A 52 12.51 -22.57 -33.04
C THR A 52 13.47 -23.25 -32.07
N PHE A 53 14.28 -22.46 -31.38
CA PHE A 53 15.14 -22.93 -30.30
C PHE A 53 14.27 -23.44 -29.13
N PRO A 54 14.43 -24.71 -28.68
CA PRO A 54 13.63 -25.26 -27.58
C PRO A 54 13.87 -24.53 -26.25
N PHE A 55 12.79 -24.06 -25.61
CA PHE A 55 12.87 -23.33 -24.33
C PHE A 55 13.62 -24.10 -23.23
N GLN A 56 13.51 -25.43 -23.22
CA GLN A 56 14.16 -26.31 -22.23
C GLN A 56 15.70 -26.30 -22.33
N LEU A 57 16.26 -25.87 -23.47
CA LEU A 57 17.71 -25.74 -23.69
C LEU A 57 18.27 -24.36 -23.29
N LEU A 58 17.41 -23.41 -22.89
CA LEU A 58 17.88 -22.14 -22.33
C LEU A 58 18.55 -22.37 -20.96
N PRO A 59 19.57 -21.59 -20.59
CA PRO A 59 20.08 -21.57 -19.21
C PRO A 59 18.96 -21.30 -18.20
N VAL A 60 19.06 -21.89 -17.00
CA VAL A 60 18.03 -21.79 -15.96
C VAL A 60 17.70 -20.33 -15.61
N ASP A 61 18.71 -19.46 -15.49
CA ASP A 61 18.50 -18.03 -15.22
C ASP A 61 17.74 -17.31 -16.35
N CYS A 62 17.93 -17.71 -17.61
CA CYS A 62 17.17 -17.17 -18.74
C CYS A 62 15.71 -17.63 -18.69
N GLN A 63 15.45 -18.91 -18.36
CA GLN A 63 14.09 -19.43 -18.17
C GLN A 63 13.38 -18.70 -17.01
N LEU A 64 14.06 -18.52 -15.87
CA LEU A 64 13.56 -17.78 -14.71
C LEU A 64 13.33 -16.29 -15.03
N HIS A 65 14.20 -15.67 -15.84
CA HIS A 65 14.02 -14.28 -16.27
C HIS A 65 12.75 -14.13 -17.13
N ILE A 66 12.53 -15.02 -18.10
CA ILE A 66 11.29 -15.03 -18.91
C ILE A 66 10.06 -15.22 -18.00
N PHE A 67 10.11 -16.16 -17.06
CA PHE A 67 9.03 -16.38 -16.10
C PHE A 67 8.83 -15.24 -15.09
N SER A 68 9.82 -14.35 -14.91
CA SER A 68 9.68 -13.21 -14.00
C SER A 68 8.67 -12.17 -14.48
N PHE A 69 8.43 -12.09 -15.79
CA PHE A 69 7.44 -11.21 -16.42
C PHE A 69 5.99 -11.69 -16.30
N LEU A 70 5.78 -12.98 -15.97
CA LEU A 70 4.45 -13.54 -15.80
C LEU A 70 3.79 -13.07 -14.49
N SER A 71 2.47 -12.85 -14.53
CA SER A 71 1.65 -12.69 -13.33
C SER A 71 1.63 -13.96 -12.47
N GLU A 72 1.16 -13.86 -11.22
CA GLU A 72 1.06 -15.02 -10.32
C GLU A 72 0.10 -16.10 -10.83
N VAL A 73 -0.95 -15.69 -11.56
CA VAL A 73 -1.90 -16.62 -12.21
C VAL A 73 -1.21 -17.32 -13.38
N GLU A 74 -0.52 -16.59 -14.26
CA GLU A 74 0.21 -17.17 -15.39
C GLU A 74 1.36 -18.08 -14.94
N LYS A 75 2.04 -17.77 -13.82
CA LYS A 75 3.02 -18.66 -13.18
C LYS A 75 2.38 -19.97 -12.73
N CYS A 76 1.20 -19.91 -12.11
CA CYS A 76 0.43 -21.11 -11.75
C CYS A 76 0.05 -21.94 -12.99
N THR A 77 -0.44 -21.30 -14.06
CA THR A 77 -0.77 -21.99 -15.33
C THR A 77 0.47 -22.60 -15.99
N ALA A 78 1.58 -21.87 -16.04
CA ALA A 78 2.86 -22.35 -16.58
C ALA A 78 3.42 -23.54 -15.78
N ALA A 79 3.18 -23.62 -14.48
CA ALA A 79 3.57 -24.77 -13.65
C ALA A 79 2.89 -26.09 -14.06
N LEU A 80 1.80 -26.05 -14.85
CA LEU A 80 1.07 -27.22 -15.35
C LEU A 80 1.60 -27.73 -16.70
N VAL A 81 2.45 -26.97 -17.41
CA VAL A 81 2.90 -27.30 -18.78
C VAL A 81 3.82 -28.52 -18.81
N CYS A 82 4.79 -28.60 -17.89
CA CYS A 82 5.65 -29.77 -17.72
C CYS A 82 6.34 -29.79 -16.34
N SER A 83 6.89 -30.93 -15.94
CA SER A 83 7.62 -31.08 -14.68
C SER A 83 8.82 -30.13 -14.54
N GLY A 84 9.51 -29.82 -15.64
CA GLY A 84 10.60 -28.83 -15.67
C GLY A 84 10.12 -27.43 -15.29
N TRP A 85 9.03 -26.96 -15.91
CA TRP A 85 8.42 -25.67 -15.61
C TRP A 85 7.84 -25.65 -14.20
N SER A 86 7.18 -26.73 -13.77
CA SER A 86 6.66 -26.88 -12.40
C SER A 86 7.76 -26.71 -11.34
N ARG A 87 8.95 -27.28 -11.57
CA ARG A 87 10.12 -27.11 -10.70
C ARG A 87 10.65 -25.66 -10.71
N LEU A 88 10.73 -25.02 -11.88
CA LEU A 88 11.15 -23.62 -11.99
C LEU A 88 10.16 -22.66 -11.30
N MET A 89 8.86 -22.94 -11.40
CA MET A 89 7.80 -22.17 -10.71
C MET A 89 7.84 -22.29 -9.18
N ARG A 90 8.64 -23.18 -8.60
CA ARG A 90 8.91 -23.22 -7.15
C ARG A 90 10.10 -22.35 -6.73
N THR A 91 10.80 -21.70 -7.66
CA THR A 91 11.96 -20.86 -7.32
C THR A 91 11.54 -19.59 -6.55
N PRO A 92 12.11 -19.32 -5.35
CA PRO A 92 11.81 -18.14 -4.52
C PRO A 92 11.73 -16.81 -5.25
N ARG A 93 12.65 -16.57 -6.20
CA ARG A 93 12.82 -15.29 -6.92
C ARG A 93 11.70 -14.99 -7.93
N LEU A 94 10.78 -15.92 -8.21
CA LEU A 94 9.57 -15.66 -9.00
C LEU A 94 8.42 -15.08 -8.18
N TRP A 95 8.47 -15.27 -6.85
CA TRP A 95 7.44 -14.90 -5.87
C TRP A 95 7.94 -13.73 -5.03
N ARG A 96 7.83 -12.53 -5.61
CA ARG A 96 8.45 -11.31 -5.08
C ARG A 96 7.47 -10.30 -4.47
N VAL A 97 6.17 -10.58 -4.58
CA VAL A 97 5.12 -9.71 -4.07
C VAL A 97 4.24 -10.54 -3.15
N ALA A 98 3.95 -9.98 -1.97
CA ALA A 98 2.92 -10.47 -1.06
C ALA A 98 1.95 -9.31 -0.85
N ASP A 99 0.81 -9.34 -1.52
CA ASP A 99 -0.14 -8.23 -1.56
C ASP A 99 -1.54 -8.70 -1.14
N PHE A 100 -1.80 -8.63 0.17
CA PHE A 100 -3.03 -9.10 0.81
C PHE A 100 -4.20 -8.11 0.67
N MET A 101 -3.96 -6.93 0.08
CA MET A 101 -4.97 -5.89 -0.16
C MET A 101 -5.65 -6.02 -1.54
N ARG A 102 -5.37 -7.11 -2.27
CA ARG A 102 -5.91 -7.31 -3.62
C ARG A 102 -7.36 -7.78 -3.60
N LEU A 103 -8.25 -6.88 -4.02
CA LEU A 103 -9.65 -7.16 -4.35
C LEU A 103 -9.85 -8.07 -5.57
N GLY A 104 -8.80 -8.32 -6.36
CA GLY A 104 -8.87 -8.89 -7.72
C GLY A 104 -9.41 -10.32 -7.85
N ALA A 105 -9.66 -11.03 -6.75
CA ALA A 105 -10.34 -12.32 -6.74
C ALA A 105 -11.84 -12.24 -6.35
N PHE A 106 -12.33 -11.07 -5.91
CA PHE A 106 -13.64 -10.94 -5.26
C PHE A 106 -14.51 -9.79 -5.77
N ILE A 107 -13.96 -8.63 -6.15
CA ILE A 107 -14.76 -7.46 -6.52
C ILE A 107 -14.42 -6.96 -7.93
N SER A 108 -15.16 -7.48 -8.90
CA SER A 108 -15.24 -6.87 -10.24
C SER A 108 -16.28 -5.76 -10.22
N GLY A 109 -15.83 -4.51 -10.01
CA GLY A 109 -16.58 -3.32 -10.48
C GLY A 109 -17.49 -2.60 -9.48
N MET A 110 -17.23 -2.63 -8.17
CA MET A 110 -17.88 -1.71 -7.23
C MET A 110 -16.91 -1.08 -6.23
N ASP A 111 -16.64 0.21 -6.41
CA ASP A 111 -16.03 1.05 -5.38
C ASP A 111 -17.02 1.28 -4.23
N GLY A 112 -16.60 1.02 -2.99
CA GLY A 112 -17.31 1.47 -1.78
C GLY A 112 -18.44 0.57 -1.24
N VAL A 113 -18.46 -0.73 -1.55
CA VAL A 113 -19.46 -1.66 -0.99
C VAL A 113 -19.06 -2.14 0.40
N VAL A 114 -19.99 -2.05 1.36
CA VAL A 114 -19.93 -2.73 2.65
C VAL A 114 -19.86 -4.23 2.38
N VAL A 115 -18.68 -4.81 2.62
CA VAL A 115 -18.43 -6.24 2.37
C VAL A 115 -19.28 -7.08 3.32
N SER A 116 -19.93 -8.12 2.80
CA SER A 116 -20.72 -9.01 3.66
C SER A 116 -19.82 -9.91 4.50
N VAL A 117 -20.33 -10.38 5.64
CA VAL A 117 -19.65 -11.36 6.51
C VAL A 117 -19.08 -12.54 5.71
N ARG A 118 -19.84 -13.04 4.72
CA ARG A 118 -19.42 -14.19 3.89
C ARG A 118 -18.25 -13.87 2.97
N GLU A 119 -18.20 -12.67 2.42
CA GLU A 119 -17.10 -12.21 1.57
C GLU A 119 -15.85 -11.93 2.40
N PHE A 120 -16.00 -11.39 3.61
CA PHE A 120 -14.90 -11.22 4.56
C PHE A 120 -14.29 -12.56 4.98
N GLU A 121 -15.10 -13.56 5.37
CA GLU A 121 -14.61 -14.91 5.67
C GLU A 121 -13.90 -15.56 4.46
N ARG A 122 -14.44 -15.38 3.24
CA ARG A 122 -13.82 -15.90 2.00
C ARG A 122 -12.51 -15.19 1.66
N TRP A 123 -12.40 -13.88 1.93
CA TRP A 123 -11.14 -13.15 1.84
C TRP A 123 -10.12 -13.63 2.88
N LYS A 124 -10.53 -13.87 4.14
CA LYS A 124 -9.66 -14.44 5.17
C LYS A 124 -9.11 -15.82 4.77
N GLU A 125 -9.95 -16.69 4.24
CA GLU A 125 -9.51 -18.00 3.73
C GLU A 125 -8.48 -17.83 2.59
N TRP A 126 -8.75 -16.93 1.64
CA TRP A 126 -7.81 -16.61 0.57
C TRP A 126 -6.47 -16.06 1.09
N VAL A 127 -6.47 -15.16 2.08
CA VAL A 127 -5.25 -14.64 2.73
C VAL A 127 -4.37 -15.78 3.25
N HIS A 128 -4.98 -16.75 3.95
CA HIS A 128 -4.26 -17.90 4.50
C HIS A 128 -3.74 -18.84 3.40
N GLN A 129 -4.56 -19.13 2.38
CA GLN A 129 -4.14 -19.95 1.24
C GLN A 129 -3.00 -19.31 0.43
N TYR A 130 -3.05 -17.98 0.24
CA TYR A 130 -2.02 -17.21 -0.47
C TYR A 130 -0.72 -17.10 0.34
N ALA A 131 -0.81 -16.85 1.65
CA ALA A 131 0.35 -16.90 2.54
C ALA A 131 1.01 -18.28 2.50
N TYR A 132 0.24 -19.37 2.67
CA TYR A 132 0.75 -20.74 2.56
C TYR A 132 1.41 -21.01 1.20
N HIS A 133 0.84 -20.51 0.10
CA HIS A 133 1.44 -20.63 -1.24
C HIS A 133 2.84 -20.00 -1.31
N LEU A 134 3.02 -18.80 -0.73
CA LEU A 134 4.30 -18.10 -0.71
C LEU A 134 5.31 -18.75 0.25
N MET A 135 4.88 -19.12 1.46
CA MET A 135 5.68 -19.77 2.49
C MET A 135 6.21 -21.14 2.01
N SER A 136 5.35 -21.97 1.42
CA SER A 136 5.73 -23.29 0.86
C SER A 136 6.74 -23.24 -0.30
N ARG A 137 7.05 -22.05 -0.82
CA ARG A 137 8.05 -21.79 -1.86
C ARG A 137 9.25 -20.99 -1.36
N GLY A 138 9.30 -20.64 -0.07
CA GLY A 138 10.32 -19.75 0.50
C GLY A 138 10.42 -18.42 -0.24
N ALA A 139 9.27 -17.80 -0.56
CA ALA A 139 9.18 -16.61 -1.41
C ALA A 139 10.22 -15.52 -1.07
N SER A 140 10.87 -14.95 -2.09
CA SER A 140 11.88 -13.90 -1.92
C SER A 140 11.26 -12.52 -2.17
N LEU A 141 10.70 -11.96 -1.09
CA LEU A 141 9.87 -10.76 -1.16
C LEU A 141 10.68 -9.52 -1.52
N PHE A 142 10.06 -8.68 -2.33
CA PHE A 142 10.50 -7.34 -2.74
C PHE A 142 9.47 -6.29 -2.34
N THR A 143 8.17 -6.63 -2.42
CA THR A 143 7.04 -5.80 -1.99
C THR A 143 6.14 -6.60 -1.04
N LEU A 144 5.83 -6.03 0.12
CA LEU A 144 4.81 -6.52 1.06
C LEU A 144 3.74 -5.44 1.23
N ARG A 145 2.47 -5.82 1.02
CA ARG A 145 1.30 -4.97 1.27
C ARG A 145 0.26 -5.71 2.10
N ALA A 146 -0.19 -5.08 3.19
CA ALA A 146 -1.15 -5.66 4.12
C ALA A 146 -1.97 -4.58 4.85
N SER A 147 -3.23 -4.91 5.16
CA SER A 147 -4.04 -4.14 6.11
C SER A 147 -4.74 -5.12 7.04
N PHE A 148 -4.28 -5.16 8.29
CA PHE A 148 -4.71 -6.09 9.33
C PHE A 148 -4.78 -5.35 10.67
N ASP A 149 -5.84 -5.55 11.46
CA ASP A 149 -5.84 -5.08 12.84
C ASP A 149 -4.94 -6.00 13.71
N LEU A 150 -3.79 -5.49 14.17
CA LEU A 150 -2.85 -6.28 14.99
C LEU A 150 -3.25 -6.39 16.48
N GLY A 151 -4.33 -5.74 16.90
CA GLY A 151 -4.96 -5.94 18.21
C GLY A 151 -6.17 -6.88 18.16
N ASP A 152 -6.52 -7.43 16.99
CA ASP A 152 -7.60 -8.40 16.86
C ASP A 152 -7.21 -9.76 17.46
N GLN A 153 -7.62 -9.96 18.72
CA GLN A 153 -7.41 -11.20 19.47
C GLN A 153 -8.14 -12.42 18.88
N ARG A 154 -9.09 -12.25 17.95
CA ARG A 154 -9.88 -13.33 17.34
C ARG A 154 -9.18 -13.90 16.11
N ASN A 155 -8.88 -13.06 15.11
CA ASN A 155 -8.20 -13.52 13.90
C ASN A 155 -6.67 -13.57 14.07
N LYS A 156 -6.11 -12.95 15.12
CA LYS A 156 -4.69 -13.02 15.51
C LYS A 156 -3.73 -12.62 14.40
N TRP A 157 -4.04 -11.51 13.72
CA TRP A 157 -3.27 -11.08 12.57
C TRP A 157 -1.80 -10.74 12.88
N ALA A 158 -1.48 -10.36 14.12
CA ALA A 158 -0.11 -10.19 14.59
C ALA A 158 0.69 -11.50 14.51
N ASP A 159 0.17 -12.58 15.13
CA ASP A 159 0.77 -13.92 15.08
C ASP A 159 0.90 -14.40 13.63
N PHE A 160 -0.16 -14.24 12.82
CA PHE A 160 -0.15 -14.60 11.40
C PHE A 160 0.96 -13.88 10.62
N LEU A 161 1.07 -12.56 10.76
CA LEU A 161 2.03 -11.76 9.99
C LEU A 161 3.47 -11.99 10.45
N LEU A 162 3.70 -12.20 11.76
CA LEU A 162 4.99 -12.64 12.30
C LEU A 162 5.39 -14.00 11.69
N ASN A 163 4.56 -15.03 11.84
CA ASN A 163 4.83 -16.37 11.29
C ASN A 163 5.06 -16.36 9.78
N PHE A 164 4.33 -15.50 9.04
CA PHE A 164 4.54 -15.29 7.62
C PHE A 164 5.92 -14.70 7.32
N LEU A 165 6.32 -13.61 8.00
CA LEU A 165 7.62 -12.97 7.83
C LEU A 165 8.81 -13.89 8.20
N GLU A 166 8.62 -14.82 9.13
CA GLU A 166 9.63 -15.82 9.50
C GLU A 166 9.78 -16.95 8.46
N SER A 167 8.72 -17.21 7.68
CA SER A 167 8.65 -18.29 6.71
C SER A 167 8.99 -17.88 5.27
N VAL A 168 9.35 -16.62 5.05
CA VAL A 168 9.69 -16.06 3.72
C VAL A 168 11.00 -15.26 3.80
N HIS A 169 11.65 -15.03 2.65
CA HIS A 169 12.93 -14.32 2.60
C HIS A 169 12.74 -12.82 2.34
N CYS A 170 12.77 -12.02 3.41
CA CYS A 170 12.62 -10.56 3.35
C CYS A 170 13.92 -9.77 3.12
N GLY A 171 15.08 -10.43 2.94
CA GLY A 171 16.38 -9.75 2.76
C GLY A 171 16.50 -8.85 1.51
N GLU A 172 15.60 -9.02 0.54
CA GLU A 172 15.47 -8.16 -0.66
C GLU A 172 14.22 -7.27 -0.62
N LEU A 173 13.51 -7.20 0.51
CA LEU A 173 12.31 -6.39 0.67
C LEU A 173 12.67 -4.91 0.54
N ARG A 174 12.04 -4.22 -0.41
CA ARG A 174 12.27 -2.80 -0.71
C ARG A 174 11.06 -1.92 -0.50
N GLU A 175 9.86 -2.49 -0.54
CA GLU A 175 8.58 -1.80 -0.34
C GLU A 175 7.77 -2.47 0.76
N LEU A 176 7.33 -1.65 1.73
CA LEU A 176 6.38 -2.04 2.77
C LEU A 176 5.21 -1.06 2.77
N GLU A 177 3.99 -1.56 2.57
CA GLU A 177 2.75 -0.84 2.84
C GLU A 177 1.94 -1.63 3.87
N LEU A 178 1.95 -1.17 5.12
CA LEU A 178 1.34 -1.89 6.24
C LEU A 178 0.40 -0.97 7.02
N ASN A 179 -0.91 -1.23 6.91
CA ASN A 179 -1.87 -0.69 7.85
C ASN A 179 -2.16 -1.71 8.96
N TRP A 180 -1.51 -1.55 10.10
CA TRP A 180 -1.64 -2.44 11.26
C TRP A 180 -2.83 -2.10 12.19
N THR A 181 -3.69 -1.16 11.79
CA THR A 181 -4.72 -0.57 12.66
C THR A 181 -6.16 -0.95 12.30
N LEU A 182 -6.36 -1.55 11.11
CA LEU A 182 -7.65 -1.92 10.53
C LEU A 182 -7.46 -3.12 9.60
N THR A 183 -8.35 -4.10 9.68
CA THR A 183 -8.37 -5.23 8.74
C THR A 183 -9.04 -4.82 7.43
N HIS A 184 -8.44 -5.18 6.29
CA HIS A 184 -9.05 -4.94 4.99
C HIS A 184 -10.42 -5.64 4.90
N LEU A 185 -11.44 -4.94 4.38
CA LEU A 185 -12.79 -5.46 4.17
C LEU A 185 -13.56 -5.87 5.43
N GLU A 186 -13.09 -5.51 6.63
CA GLU A 186 -13.84 -5.77 7.86
C GLU A 186 -15.16 -4.96 7.88
N PRO A 187 -16.32 -5.61 8.06
CA PRO A 187 -17.61 -4.90 8.02
C PRO A 187 -17.80 -3.97 9.22
N LEU A 188 -18.32 -2.76 8.99
CA LEU A 188 -18.49 -1.74 10.05
C LEU A 188 -19.41 -2.19 11.20
N ASP A 189 -20.39 -3.04 10.91
CA ASP A 189 -21.38 -3.55 11.89
C ASP A 189 -20.93 -4.85 12.60
N PHE A 190 -19.71 -5.33 12.36
CA PHE A 190 -19.30 -6.67 12.80
C PHE A 190 -19.16 -6.80 14.33
N TYR A 191 -18.88 -5.69 15.04
CA TYR A 191 -18.80 -5.63 16.49
C TYR A 191 -19.51 -4.40 17.08
N PRO A 192 -20.21 -4.54 18.22
CA PRO A 192 -20.78 -3.39 18.92
C PRO A 192 -19.67 -2.48 19.45
N PRO A 193 -19.89 -1.15 19.53
CA PRO A 193 -18.89 -0.22 20.06
C PRO A 193 -18.56 -0.56 21.52
N GLY A 194 -17.32 -1.00 21.75
CA GLY A 194 -16.81 -1.31 23.09
C GLY A 194 -16.72 -0.06 23.97
N SER A 195 -16.57 -0.27 25.27
CA SER A 195 -16.33 0.83 26.21
C SER A 195 -14.99 1.53 25.90
N MET A 196 -14.84 2.80 26.30
CA MET A 196 -13.57 3.52 26.12
C MET A 196 -12.36 2.79 26.71
N ALA A 197 -12.54 2.03 27.81
CA ALA A 197 -11.50 1.20 28.38
C ALA A 197 -11.10 0.04 27.44
N GLN A 198 -12.08 -0.64 26.83
CA GLN A 198 -11.82 -1.70 25.83
C GLN A 198 -11.13 -1.15 24.58
N ILE A 199 -11.52 0.05 24.11
CA ILE A 199 -10.86 0.73 22.98
C ILE A 199 -9.40 1.06 23.33
N CYS A 200 -9.13 1.58 24.54
CA CYS A 200 -7.76 1.85 24.98
C CYS A 200 -6.91 0.57 25.15
N LEU A 201 -7.49 -0.52 25.62
CA LEU A 201 -6.82 -1.83 25.69
C LEU A 201 -6.48 -2.35 24.29
N ALA A 202 -7.45 -2.38 23.37
CA ALA A 202 -7.21 -2.80 21.98
C ALA A 202 -6.15 -1.92 21.28
N LYS A 203 -6.12 -0.61 21.55
CA LYS A 203 -5.06 0.29 21.06
C LYS A 203 -3.68 -0.02 21.65
N THR A 204 -3.63 -0.50 22.89
CA THR A 204 -2.39 -0.94 23.55
C THR A 204 -1.88 -2.26 22.95
N ASP A 205 -2.78 -3.22 22.69
CA ASP A 205 -2.46 -4.48 22.02
C ASP A 205 -1.98 -4.23 20.57
N GLN A 206 -2.68 -3.40 19.80
CA GLN A 206 -2.25 -2.95 18.47
C GLN A 206 -0.82 -2.38 18.49
N PHE A 207 -0.53 -1.50 19.47
CA PHE A 207 0.76 -0.85 19.63
C PHE A 207 1.88 -1.85 19.98
N ASN A 208 1.67 -2.74 20.95
CA ASN A 208 2.65 -3.75 21.36
C ASN A 208 2.96 -4.72 20.19
N SER A 209 1.92 -5.22 19.53
CA SER A 209 2.04 -6.10 18.35
C SER A 209 2.79 -5.42 17.20
N PHE A 210 2.51 -4.13 16.95
CA PHE A 210 3.25 -3.35 15.96
C PHE A 210 4.75 -3.24 16.31
N GLN A 211 5.11 -2.94 17.56
CA GLN A 211 6.51 -2.83 17.95
C GLN A 211 7.27 -4.15 17.77
N THR A 212 6.70 -5.28 18.22
CA THR A 212 7.30 -6.61 18.01
C THR A 212 7.48 -6.94 16.53
N LEU A 213 6.49 -6.63 15.69
CA LEU A 213 6.61 -6.78 14.24
C LEU A 213 7.72 -5.89 13.65
N PHE A 214 7.82 -4.65 14.13
CA PHE A 214 8.75 -3.66 13.60
C PHE A 214 10.22 -3.99 13.97
N GLU A 215 10.47 -4.51 15.18
CA GLU A 215 11.74 -5.13 15.57
C GLU A 215 12.11 -6.32 14.68
N ARG A 216 11.14 -7.15 14.31
CA ARG A 216 11.38 -8.27 13.37
C ARG A 216 11.75 -7.75 11.98
N LEU A 217 11.15 -6.65 11.53
CA LEU A 217 11.44 -6.02 10.24
C LEU A 217 12.82 -5.36 10.18
N THR A 218 13.31 -4.70 11.23
CA THR A 218 14.68 -4.13 11.25
C THR A 218 15.74 -5.21 11.06
N CYS A 219 15.53 -6.38 11.68
CA CYS A 219 16.43 -7.53 11.57
C CYS A 219 16.37 -8.25 10.21
N THR A 220 15.19 -8.33 9.59
CA THR A 220 14.95 -9.18 8.41
C THR A 220 14.96 -8.44 7.07
N SER A 221 14.74 -7.12 7.08
CA SER A 221 14.43 -6.32 5.89
C SER A 221 15.34 -5.07 5.74
N PRO A 222 16.68 -5.22 5.79
CA PRO A 222 17.61 -4.07 5.84
C PRO A 222 17.59 -3.20 4.56
N LYS A 223 17.11 -3.75 3.43
CA LYS A 223 17.07 -3.06 2.13
C LYS A 223 15.79 -2.25 1.88
N LEU A 224 14.95 -2.06 2.90
CA LEU A 224 13.73 -1.28 2.79
C LEU A 224 14.03 0.15 2.33
N SER A 225 13.35 0.55 1.25
CA SER A 225 13.58 1.81 0.53
C SER A 225 12.34 2.69 0.42
N ARG A 226 11.16 2.07 0.53
CA ARG A 226 9.83 2.69 0.58
C ARG A 226 9.04 2.07 1.72
N MET A 227 8.50 2.90 2.60
CA MET A 227 7.70 2.46 3.74
C MET A 227 6.48 3.36 3.92
N LYS A 228 5.30 2.75 4.09
CA LYS A 228 4.03 3.41 4.38
C LYS A 228 3.31 2.67 5.49
N LEU A 229 3.05 3.35 6.62
CA LEU A 229 2.36 2.75 7.77
C LEU A 229 1.79 3.82 8.72
N PRO A 230 0.73 3.52 9.49
CA PRO A 230 0.40 4.27 10.70
C PRO A 230 1.58 4.26 11.67
N PHE A 231 1.81 5.31 12.44
CA PHE A 231 2.98 5.40 13.32
C PHE A 231 2.64 5.95 14.69
N ASP A 232 3.19 5.33 15.73
CA ASP A 232 2.87 5.61 17.13
C ASP A 232 3.75 6.69 17.78
N TRP A 233 4.87 7.06 17.14
CA TRP A 233 5.82 8.09 17.59
C TRP A 233 6.38 7.91 19.02
N SER A 234 6.50 6.68 19.53
CA SER A 234 7.38 6.40 20.69
C SER A 234 8.85 6.56 20.31
N ASP A 235 9.67 6.87 21.31
CA ASP A 235 11.13 6.93 21.17
C ASP A 235 11.69 5.59 20.67
N HIS A 236 11.10 4.47 21.11
CA HIS A 236 11.46 3.12 20.67
C HIS A 236 11.17 2.89 19.19
N SER A 237 9.94 3.14 18.73
CA SER A 237 9.59 3.00 17.31
C SER A 237 10.38 3.96 16.42
N VAL A 238 10.67 5.18 16.89
CA VAL A 238 11.53 6.14 16.18
C VAL A 238 12.97 5.60 16.08
N ALA A 239 13.54 5.09 17.18
CA ALA A 239 14.85 4.46 17.18
C ALA A 239 14.92 3.25 16.24
N LEU A 240 13.90 2.38 16.22
CA LEU A 240 13.82 1.29 15.25
C LEU A 240 13.77 1.81 13.80
N LEU A 241 12.99 2.85 13.53
CA LEU A 241 12.86 3.43 12.19
C LEU A 241 14.18 4.04 11.68
N THR A 242 15.05 4.56 12.55
CA THR A 242 16.38 5.06 12.14
C THR A 242 17.34 3.96 11.66
N HIS A 243 17.06 2.67 11.91
CA HIS A 243 17.91 1.58 11.42
C HIS A 243 17.80 1.39 9.89
N PHE A 244 16.70 1.82 9.26
CA PHE A 244 16.47 1.64 7.83
C PHE A 244 17.18 2.73 6.99
N GLN A 245 18.51 2.71 7.00
CA GLN A 245 19.38 3.68 6.33
C GLN A 245 19.21 3.78 4.80
N HIS A 246 18.54 2.81 4.18
CA HIS A 246 18.21 2.80 2.75
C HIS A 246 16.85 3.44 2.41
N LEU A 247 16.10 3.96 3.39
CA LEU A 247 14.83 4.64 3.13
C LEU A 247 15.01 5.88 2.24
N THR A 248 14.22 5.91 1.17
CA THR A 248 14.12 7.01 0.20
C THR A 248 12.74 7.64 0.18
N SER A 249 11.70 6.88 0.53
CA SER A 249 10.33 7.37 0.67
C SER A 249 9.72 6.84 1.96
N LEU A 250 9.12 7.72 2.74
CA LEU A 250 8.50 7.40 4.02
C LEU A 250 7.14 8.10 4.13
N GLU A 251 6.08 7.33 4.37
CA GLU A 251 4.73 7.83 4.66
C GLU A 251 4.31 7.36 6.06
N LEU A 252 4.17 8.30 7.00
CA LEU A 252 3.74 8.02 8.37
C LEU A 252 2.33 8.57 8.59
N ASN A 253 1.38 7.67 8.78
CA ASN A 253 -0.02 8.00 8.98
C ASN A 253 -0.35 8.10 10.49
N TYR A 254 -1.37 8.88 10.87
CA TYR A 254 -1.69 9.04 12.29
C TYR A 254 -2.26 7.74 12.87
N PHE A 255 -1.76 7.32 14.03
CA PHE A 255 -2.30 6.16 14.75
C PHE A 255 -3.31 6.55 15.84
N TRP A 256 -2.92 7.44 16.76
CA TRP A 256 -3.65 7.67 18.01
C TRP A 256 -3.77 9.15 18.37
N VAL A 257 -4.99 9.59 18.69
CA VAL A 257 -5.34 11.00 18.93
C VAL A 257 -4.75 11.57 20.22
N PHE A 258 -4.49 10.73 21.24
CA PHE A 258 -4.09 11.18 22.57
C PHE A 258 -2.56 11.26 22.78
N LYS A 259 -1.79 10.62 21.89
CA LYS A 259 -0.32 10.62 21.93
C LYS A 259 0.20 11.58 20.85
N GLY A 260 0.66 12.74 21.29
CA GLY A 260 1.25 13.74 20.40
C GLY A 260 2.65 13.36 19.93
N VAL A 261 3.08 14.00 18.84
CA VAL A 261 4.45 13.89 18.35
C VAL A 261 5.31 14.92 19.07
N GLN A 262 6.44 14.49 19.64
CA GLN A 262 7.42 15.39 20.24
C GLN A 262 8.28 16.05 19.16
N ALA A 263 8.78 17.26 19.41
CA ALA A 263 9.59 17.99 18.44
C ALA A 263 10.96 17.30 18.25
N GLU A 264 11.49 16.78 19.35
CA GLU A 264 12.75 16.08 19.50
C GLU A 264 12.77 14.78 18.68
N THR A 265 11.71 13.98 18.76
CA THR A 265 11.63 12.71 18.02
C THR A 265 11.43 12.91 16.52
N MET A 266 10.72 13.97 16.10
CA MET A 266 10.62 14.36 14.69
C MET A 266 11.98 14.83 14.14
N GLN A 267 12.71 15.64 14.90
CA GLN A 267 14.04 16.12 14.51
C GLN A 267 15.08 14.98 14.48
N GLN A 268 15.02 14.05 15.43
CA GLN A 268 15.83 12.83 15.43
C GLN A 268 15.58 12.02 14.16
N LEU A 269 14.30 11.74 13.84
CA LEU A 269 13.93 10.97 12.66
C LEU A 269 14.48 11.57 11.36
N THR A 270 14.28 12.88 11.12
CA THR A 270 14.71 13.48 9.85
C THR A 270 16.22 13.66 9.72
N ARG A 271 16.93 13.86 10.84
CA ARG A 271 18.40 13.88 10.85
C ARG A 271 19.02 12.49 10.64
N SER A 272 18.38 11.43 11.13
CA SER A 272 18.94 10.06 11.11
C SER A 272 18.70 9.29 9.80
N LEU A 273 17.94 9.82 8.84
CA LEU A 273 17.65 9.18 7.55
C LEU A 273 18.33 9.92 6.39
N PRO A 274 19.63 9.66 6.12
CA PRO A 274 20.44 10.48 5.21
C PRO A 274 20.04 10.35 3.73
N ASN A 275 19.32 9.30 3.35
CA ASN A 275 18.90 9.04 1.96
C ASN A 275 17.43 9.40 1.68
N LEU A 276 16.70 9.95 2.65
CA LEU A 276 15.28 10.22 2.55
C LEU A 276 15.00 11.38 1.58
N LYS A 277 14.31 11.08 0.48
CA LYS A 277 13.92 12.04 -0.57
C LYS A 277 12.47 12.49 -0.45
N THR A 278 11.58 11.60 -0.03
CA THR A 278 10.14 11.86 0.07
C THR A 278 9.66 11.56 1.48
N LEU A 279 9.04 12.54 2.13
CA LEU A 279 8.46 12.41 3.46
C LEU A 279 7.01 12.88 3.44
N ILE A 280 6.08 11.97 3.73
CA ILE A 280 4.65 12.25 3.88
C ILE A 280 4.29 12.02 5.34
N LEU A 281 3.72 13.02 6.00
CA LEU A 281 3.37 12.99 7.41
C LEU A 281 1.91 13.37 7.62
N GLN A 282 1.17 12.46 8.25
CA GLN A 282 -0.16 12.74 8.79
C GLN A 282 -0.05 12.75 10.31
N VAL A 283 0.16 13.94 10.88
CA VAL A 283 0.34 14.15 12.33
C VAL A 283 -0.86 14.88 12.91
N LEU A 284 -1.36 14.40 14.04
CA LEU A 284 -2.42 15.05 14.81
C LEU A 284 -1.84 15.57 16.13
N VAL A 285 -1.55 16.87 16.21
CA VAL A 285 -0.99 17.49 17.42
C VAL A 285 -2.14 17.63 18.45
N PRO A 286 -2.08 17.05 19.67
CA PRO A 286 -3.17 17.15 20.63
C PRO A 286 -3.49 18.58 21.07
N VAL A 287 -4.70 18.81 21.62
CA VAL A 287 -5.15 20.16 22.04
C VAL A 287 -4.28 20.74 23.17
N LYS A 288 -3.82 19.88 24.09
CA LYS A 288 -2.86 20.24 25.15
C LYS A 288 -1.51 20.73 24.63
N ASP A 289 -1.14 20.33 23.40
CA ASP A 289 0.16 20.61 22.78
C ASP A 289 0.04 21.77 21.75
N LEU A 290 -1.08 22.50 21.76
CA LEU A 290 -1.26 23.71 20.94
C LEU A 290 -0.22 24.77 21.32
N GLY A 291 0.52 25.23 20.31
CA GLY A 291 1.63 26.18 20.48
C GLY A 291 3.01 25.55 20.39
N VAL A 292 3.12 24.21 20.48
CA VAL A 292 4.34 23.48 20.09
C VAL A 292 4.61 23.74 18.61
N SER A 293 5.89 23.90 18.27
CA SER A 293 6.35 24.13 16.90
C SER A 293 7.62 23.33 16.64
N TYR A 294 7.71 22.78 15.43
CA TYR A 294 8.60 21.67 15.11
C TYR A 294 9.78 22.16 14.25
N PRO A 295 11.03 21.91 14.64
CA PRO A 295 12.18 22.09 13.76
C PRO A 295 12.28 20.90 12.80
N LEU A 296 12.55 21.17 11.51
CA LEU A 296 12.75 20.11 10.52
C LEU A 296 14.04 20.35 9.73
N GLU A 297 14.93 19.36 9.76
CA GLU A 297 16.25 19.43 9.15
C GLU A 297 16.51 18.16 8.34
N SER A 298 16.85 18.31 7.06
CA SER A 298 17.26 17.20 6.19
C SER A 298 17.96 17.70 4.93
N LYS A 299 19.16 17.18 4.67
CA LYS A 299 19.98 17.55 3.50
C LYS A 299 19.55 16.85 2.21
N SER A 300 18.81 15.75 2.31
CA SER A 300 18.41 14.87 1.20
C SER A 300 16.96 15.02 0.77
N LEU A 301 16.10 15.62 1.61
CA LEU A 301 14.67 15.70 1.34
C LEU A 301 14.37 16.57 0.11
N GLU A 302 13.68 15.99 -0.88
CA GLU A 302 13.27 16.63 -2.13
C GLU A 302 11.77 16.95 -2.15
N MET A 303 10.94 16.16 -1.45
CA MET A 303 9.50 16.37 -1.31
C MET A 303 9.04 16.18 0.14
N LEU A 304 8.25 17.15 0.64
CA LEU A 304 7.58 17.10 1.95
C LEU A 304 6.07 17.31 1.78
N ASP A 305 5.25 16.36 2.24
CA ASP A 305 3.80 16.51 2.33
C ASP A 305 3.31 16.37 3.77
N VAL A 306 2.80 17.47 4.33
CA VAL A 306 2.13 17.55 5.62
C VAL A 306 0.68 18.04 5.47
N SER A 307 0.10 17.96 4.27
CA SER A 307 -1.23 18.49 3.96
C SER A 307 -2.38 17.80 4.71
N GLN A 308 -2.17 16.56 5.17
CA GLN A 308 -3.12 15.83 6.01
C GLN A 308 -2.86 16.00 7.52
N SER A 309 -1.78 16.71 7.90
CA SER A 309 -1.49 17.00 9.31
C SER A 309 -2.43 18.08 9.88
N ARG A 310 -2.77 17.95 11.16
CA ARG A 310 -3.69 18.84 11.88
C ARG A 310 -3.00 19.46 13.09
N GLY A 311 -2.72 20.76 13.00
CA GLY A 311 -2.04 21.53 14.06
C GLY A 311 -0.51 21.45 14.04
N LEU A 312 0.09 20.87 12.99
CA LEU A 312 1.54 20.91 12.78
C LEU A 312 1.96 22.32 12.33
N VAL A 313 2.91 22.92 13.04
CA VAL A 313 3.47 24.25 12.76
C VAL A 313 4.99 24.19 12.87
N PHE A 314 5.73 24.75 11.91
CA PHE A 314 7.19 24.73 11.93
C PHE A 314 7.76 25.92 12.70
N SER A 315 8.83 25.69 13.46
CA SER A 315 9.64 26.74 14.09
C SER A 315 10.89 27.07 13.29
N HIS A 316 11.47 26.05 12.64
CA HIS A 316 12.68 26.12 11.83
C HIS A 316 12.61 25.11 10.69
N LEU A 317 13.16 25.46 9.52
CA LEU A 317 13.34 24.58 8.37
C LEU A 317 14.78 24.73 7.85
N ASP A 318 15.50 23.63 7.71
CA ASP A 318 16.75 23.53 6.94
C ASP A 318 16.63 22.34 5.97
N LEU A 319 16.12 22.62 4.77
CA LEU A 319 15.81 21.63 3.74
C LEU A 319 16.41 22.08 2.39
N PRO A 320 17.75 22.12 2.25
CA PRO A 320 18.46 22.72 1.12
C PRO A 320 18.30 21.95 -0.22
N SER A 321 17.66 20.79 -0.19
CA SER A 321 17.33 19.98 -1.36
C SER A 321 15.84 19.98 -1.71
N LEU A 322 14.98 20.61 -0.91
CA LEU A 322 13.54 20.57 -1.08
C LEU A 322 13.12 21.25 -2.39
N ARG A 323 12.34 20.54 -3.20
CA ARG A 323 11.78 20.99 -4.48
C ARG A 323 10.28 21.17 -4.41
N GLU A 324 9.59 20.29 -3.68
CA GLU A 324 8.13 20.29 -3.54
C GLU A 324 7.72 20.28 -2.06
N LEU A 325 6.80 21.18 -1.72
CA LEU A 325 6.18 21.27 -0.40
C LEU A 325 4.66 21.24 -0.53
N ARG A 326 3.99 20.44 0.31
CA ARG A 326 2.53 20.45 0.48
C ARG A 326 2.18 20.66 1.95
N VAL A 327 1.47 21.74 2.25
CA VAL A 327 1.01 22.12 3.58
C VAL A 327 -0.41 22.65 3.47
N LYS A 328 -1.31 22.16 4.32
CA LYS A 328 -2.69 22.67 4.39
C LYS A 328 -3.03 23.05 5.82
N LYS A 329 -3.48 24.29 6.00
CA LYS A 329 -3.99 24.80 7.26
C LYS A 329 -5.35 24.16 7.54
N THR A 330 -5.40 23.21 8.48
CA THR A 330 -6.64 22.51 8.82
C THR A 330 -7.30 23.17 10.04
N ILE A 331 -8.53 23.65 9.85
CA ILE A 331 -9.37 24.21 10.92
C ILE A 331 -9.77 23.08 11.88
N ARG A 332 -9.76 23.35 13.18
CA ARG A 332 -9.95 22.32 14.22
C ARG A 332 -11.30 22.34 14.93
N GLY A 333 -12.16 23.34 14.71
CA GLY A 333 -13.44 23.48 15.43
C GLY A 333 -13.26 23.80 16.92
N ILE A 334 -12.11 24.36 17.30
CA ILE A 334 -11.77 24.68 18.70
C ILE A 334 -11.89 26.19 18.86
N ILE A 335 -13.03 26.63 19.41
CA ILE A 335 -13.30 28.04 19.67
C ILE A 335 -12.41 28.52 20.84
N LEU A 336 -11.28 29.15 20.52
CA LEU A 336 -10.48 29.87 21.51
C LEU A 336 -10.85 31.36 21.52
N ASN A 337 -10.79 31.99 22.70
CA ASN A 337 -10.98 33.43 22.79
C ASN A 337 -9.86 34.18 22.02
N ARG A 338 -10.16 35.39 21.54
CA ARG A 338 -9.25 36.18 20.70
C ARG A 338 -7.86 36.40 21.34
N ARG A 339 -7.79 36.58 22.67
CA ARG A 339 -6.53 36.82 23.38
C ARG A 339 -5.63 35.57 23.36
N THR A 340 -6.17 34.40 23.72
CA THR A 340 -5.45 33.13 23.69
C THR A 340 -5.02 32.76 22.26
N ARG A 341 -5.90 32.95 21.28
CA ARG A 341 -5.62 32.71 19.86
C ARG A 341 -4.43 33.55 19.37
N VAL A 342 -4.46 34.86 19.61
CA VAL A 342 -3.36 35.77 19.26
C VAL A 342 -2.08 35.40 20.01
N ALA A 343 -2.14 35.12 21.31
CA ALA A 343 -0.97 34.77 22.13
C ALA A 343 -0.29 33.43 21.73
N LEU A 344 -1.02 32.51 21.10
CA LEU A 344 -0.45 31.32 20.46
C LEU A 344 0.20 31.69 19.11
N GLN A 345 -0.51 32.42 18.26
CA GLN A 345 -0.02 32.77 16.91
C GLN A 345 1.18 33.74 16.91
N THR A 346 1.34 34.59 17.93
CA THR A 346 2.53 35.46 18.07
C THR A 346 3.82 34.67 18.32
N ARG A 347 3.72 33.42 18.79
CA ARG A 347 4.86 32.53 19.05
C ARG A 347 5.32 31.78 17.79
N TRP A 348 4.61 31.91 16.68
CA TRP A 348 4.83 31.12 15.48
C TRP A 348 5.47 31.93 14.35
N SER A 349 6.61 31.43 13.89
CA SER A 349 7.30 31.91 12.69
C SER A 349 6.36 31.94 11.49
N CYS A 350 6.51 32.93 10.61
CA CYS A 350 5.80 32.93 9.34
C CYS A 350 6.35 31.81 8.44
N LEU A 351 5.46 30.98 7.88
CA LEU A 351 5.85 29.91 6.96
C LEU A 351 6.64 30.46 5.75
N TYR A 352 6.23 31.61 5.21
CA TYR A 352 6.95 32.25 4.09
C TYR A 352 8.39 32.60 4.45
N ASP A 353 8.63 33.21 5.62
CA ASP A 353 9.98 33.57 6.08
C ASP A 353 10.85 32.33 6.32
N LEU A 354 10.27 31.25 6.88
CA LEU A 354 10.96 29.98 7.04
C LEU A 354 11.35 29.35 5.69
N LEU A 355 10.45 29.36 4.71
CA LEU A 355 10.73 28.81 3.38
C LEU A 355 11.79 29.63 2.64
N LYS A 356 11.69 30.96 2.71
CA LYS A 356 12.63 31.90 2.09
C LYS A 356 14.08 31.64 2.51
N VAL A 357 14.31 31.32 3.79
CA VAL A 357 15.65 31.04 4.34
C VAL A 357 16.03 29.57 4.19
N GLY A 358 15.13 28.66 4.56
CA GLY A 358 15.42 27.23 4.73
C GLY A 358 15.28 26.36 3.47
N THR A 359 14.67 26.87 2.39
CA THR A 359 14.30 26.05 1.21
C THR A 359 14.77 26.70 -0.11
N PRO A 360 16.09 26.92 -0.30
CA PRO A 360 16.63 27.65 -1.45
C PRO A 360 16.31 27.06 -2.83
N LYS A 361 15.98 25.75 -2.90
CA LYS A 361 15.66 25.04 -4.15
C LYS A 361 14.16 24.79 -4.38
N LEU A 362 13.27 25.36 -3.55
CA LEU A 362 11.83 25.13 -3.65
C LEU A 362 11.28 25.65 -4.99
N GLN A 363 10.51 24.79 -5.67
CA GLN A 363 9.94 25.05 -7.00
C GLN A 363 8.40 24.90 -7.01
N LEU A 364 7.87 24.01 -6.18
CA LEU A 364 6.45 23.71 -6.06
C LEU A 364 5.98 23.88 -4.62
N PHE A 365 4.90 24.63 -4.41
CA PHE A 365 4.25 24.80 -3.12
C PHE A 365 2.73 24.60 -3.29
N ASN A 366 2.15 23.55 -2.70
CA ASN A 366 0.76 23.15 -2.89
C ASN A 366 0.33 23.07 -4.37
N SER A 367 1.14 22.39 -5.19
CA SER A 367 0.98 22.28 -6.65
C SER A 367 1.10 23.60 -7.43
N HIS A 368 1.28 24.75 -6.76
CA HIS A 368 1.60 26.02 -7.41
C HIS A 368 3.10 26.12 -7.72
N ARG A 369 3.45 26.57 -8.93
CA ARG A 369 4.84 26.73 -9.36
C ARG A 369 5.35 28.12 -8.97
N LEU A 370 6.43 28.15 -8.21
CA LEU A 370 7.01 29.39 -7.69
C LEU A 370 7.76 30.16 -8.79
N LEU A 371 7.53 31.47 -8.86
CA LEU A 371 8.28 32.39 -9.73
C LEU A 371 9.71 32.59 -9.22
N PRO A 372 10.73 32.83 -10.06
CA PRO A 372 12.13 32.96 -9.61
C PRO A 372 12.39 34.02 -8.52
N CYS A 373 11.56 35.06 -8.45
CA CYS A 373 11.63 36.12 -7.44
C CYS A 373 10.78 35.86 -6.17
N TRP A 374 10.21 34.65 -5.99
CA TRP A 374 9.31 34.36 -4.87
C TRP A 374 9.92 34.61 -3.49
N GLN A 375 11.25 34.54 -3.36
CA GLN A 375 11.96 34.78 -2.11
C GLN A 375 12.10 36.27 -1.77
N THR A 376 12.09 37.18 -2.76
CA THR A 376 12.26 38.62 -2.47
C THR A 376 10.95 39.23 -2.00
N GLN A 377 9.85 38.97 -2.72
CA GLN A 377 8.52 39.49 -2.41
C GLN A 377 7.40 38.47 -2.73
N PRO A 378 6.35 38.38 -1.91
CA PRO A 378 5.17 37.58 -2.25
C PRO A 378 4.39 38.26 -3.39
N TYR A 379 3.92 37.45 -4.33
CA TYR A 379 2.97 37.87 -5.37
C TYR A 379 1.56 37.38 -5.00
N LEU A 380 0.54 37.79 -5.76
CA LEU A 380 -0.87 37.64 -5.37
C LEU A 380 -1.26 36.18 -5.18
N GLU A 381 -0.96 35.32 -6.16
CA GLU A 381 -1.27 33.89 -6.14
C GLU A 381 -0.50 33.15 -5.03
N LEU A 382 0.75 33.54 -4.75
CA LEU A 382 1.50 33.00 -3.61
C LEU A 382 0.88 33.43 -2.26
N SER A 383 0.34 34.64 -2.19
CA SER A 383 -0.35 35.16 -0.99
C SER A 383 -1.63 34.38 -0.71
N GLU A 384 -2.37 33.97 -1.75
CA GLU A 384 -3.54 33.08 -1.64
C GLU A 384 -3.14 31.67 -1.16
N VAL A 385 -2.04 31.10 -1.67
CA VAL A 385 -1.53 29.81 -1.17
C VAL A 385 -1.10 29.92 0.30
N LEU A 386 -0.43 31.02 0.68
CA LEU A 386 -0.03 31.28 2.07
C LEU A 386 -1.22 31.47 3.01
N LEU A 387 -2.30 32.12 2.58
CA LEU A 387 -3.56 32.24 3.33
C LEU A 387 -4.12 30.86 3.74
N GLN A 388 -3.95 29.84 2.89
CA GLN A 388 -4.43 28.47 3.09
C GLN A 388 -3.41 27.54 3.79
N SER A 389 -2.21 28.02 4.12
CA SER A 389 -1.08 27.17 4.55
C SER A 389 -0.35 27.68 5.79
N CYS A 390 -0.21 29.00 5.92
CA CYS A 390 0.49 29.65 7.01
C CYS A 390 -0.43 29.85 8.22
N TYR A 391 0.10 29.67 9.42
CA TYR A 391 -0.64 29.84 10.68
C TYR A 391 -0.38 31.19 11.39
N CYS A 392 0.48 32.06 10.84
CA CYS A 392 0.86 33.32 11.48
C CYS A 392 -0.19 34.43 11.28
N ILE A 393 -0.17 35.42 12.19
CA ILE A 393 -1.12 36.53 12.27
C ILE A 393 -1.16 37.38 10.99
N GLN A 394 -0.02 37.56 10.32
CA GLN A 394 0.08 38.36 9.09
C GLN A 394 -0.75 37.81 7.93
N HIS A 395 -0.92 36.48 7.88
CA HIS A 395 -1.63 35.81 6.79
C HIS A 395 -3.06 35.43 7.19
N THR A 396 -3.31 35.01 8.44
CA THR A 396 -4.64 34.54 8.86
C THR A 396 -4.79 34.49 10.37
N ASP A 397 -5.92 34.96 10.89
CA ASP A 397 -6.28 34.87 12.31
C ASP A 397 -7.38 33.83 12.60
N THR A 398 -7.95 33.15 11.60
CA THR A 398 -9.23 32.41 11.70
C THR A 398 -9.16 30.88 11.72
N TRP A 399 -7.99 30.26 11.96
CA TRP A 399 -7.85 28.78 11.89
C TRP A 399 -8.33 28.02 13.15
N LEU A 400 -8.63 28.74 14.24
CA LEU A 400 -9.25 28.26 15.49
C LEU A 400 -10.69 28.79 15.62
N LEU A 401 -11.47 28.60 14.55
CA LEU A 401 -12.93 28.73 14.57
C LEU A 401 -13.55 27.32 14.61
#